data_AF-A0A952BLC3-F1
#
_entry.id   AF-A0A952BLC3-F1
#
_cell.length_a   1.000
_cell.length_b   1.000
_cell.length_c   1.000
_cell.angle_alpha   90.00
_cell.angle_beta   90.00
_cell.angle_gamma   90.00
#
_symmetry.space_group_name_H-M   'P 1'
#
loop_
_entity.id
_entity.type
_entity.pdbx_description
1 polymer ?
#
loop_
_entity_poly.entity_id
_entity_poly.type
_entity_poly.pdbx_seq_one_letter_code
_entity_poly.pdbx_strand_id
1 'polypeptide(L)'
;MKLPVYKNLQKNCSFEEMENALTVLEAYAESPAVKEDERDAIGEIISNICGAIEMKSLIENGMEERDAANHFMKRVLGSIDR
;
A
#
# COMPACT_ATOMS: atom_id res chain seq x y z
N MET A 1 7.47 3.17 1.91
CA MET A 1 6.14 3.01 2.56
C MET A 1 6.14 3.58 3.96
N LYS A 2 5.00 4.10 4.42
CA LYS A 2 4.85 4.85 5.67
C LYS A 2 3.70 4.26 6.50
N LEU A 3 4.02 3.64 7.65
CA LEU A 3 3.03 3.03 8.56
C LEU A 3 1.83 3.94 8.89
N PRO A 4 2.02 5.24 9.22
CA PRO A 4 0.88 6.13 9.47
C PRO A 4 -0.06 6.27 8.26
N VAL A 5 0.47 6.20 7.04
CA VAL A 5 -0.30 6.41 5.80
C VAL A 5 -1.16 5.21 5.48
N TYR A 6 -0.58 4.01 5.37
CA TYR A 6 -1.36 2.85 4.99
C TYR A 6 -2.32 2.39 6.11
N LYS A 7 -1.98 2.64 7.37
CA LYS A 7 -2.91 2.44 8.49
C LYS A 7 -4.13 3.37 8.37
N ASN A 8 -3.93 4.62 7.96
CA ASN A 8 -5.03 5.55 7.72
C ASN A 8 -5.92 5.08 6.56
N LEU A 9 -5.33 4.62 5.45
CA LEU A 9 -6.07 4.09 4.30
C LEU A 9 -6.88 2.83 4.68
N GLN A 10 -6.28 1.89 5.42
CA GLN A 10 -6.94 0.66 5.86
C GLN A 10 -8.24 0.94 6.65
N LYS A 11 -8.21 1.97 7.50
CA LYS A 11 -9.35 2.35 8.35
C LYS A 11 -10.44 3.08 7.59
N ASN A 12 -10.07 3.91 6.62
CA ASN A 12 -10.99 4.88 6.02
C ASN A 12 -11.42 4.53 4.59
N CYS A 13 -10.83 3.50 3.98
CA CYS A 13 -11.15 3.06 2.63
C CYS A 13 -11.59 1.59 2.62
N SER A 14 -12.52 1.26 1.74
CA SER A 14 -12.87 -0.10 1.34
C SER A 14 -11.81 -0.72 0.42
N PHE A 15 -11.87 -2.04 0.20
CA PHE A 15 -11.01 -2.68 -0.80
C PHE A 15 -11.25 -2.14 -2.19
N GLU A 16 -12.52 -2.02 -2.59
CA GLU A 16 -12.91 -1.55 -3.91
C GLU A 16 -12.37 -0.15 -4.21
N GLU A 17 -12.45 0.79 -3.27
CA GLU A 17 -11.88 2.14 -3.44
C GLU A 17 -10.36 2.11 -3.64
N MET A 18 -9.66 1.24 -2.89
CA MET A 18 -8.21 1.09 -2.99
C MET A 18 -7.78 0.41 -4.30
N GLU A 19 -8.49 -0.65 -4.72
CA GLU A 19 -8.23 -1.36 -5.98
C GLU A 19 -8.51 -0.48 -7.21
N ASN A 20 -9.60 0.30 -7.17
CA ASN A 20 -9.91 1.27 -8.21
C ASN A 20 -8.84 2.37 -8.28
N ALA A 21 -8.36 2.86 -7.13
CA ALA A 21 -7.27 3.84 -7.09
C ALA A 21 -5.95 3.27 -7.66
N LEU A 22 -5.60 2.02 -7.31
CA LEU A 22 -4.43 1.34 -7.88
C LEU A 22 -4.51 1.27 -9.40
N THR A 23 -5.65 0.83 -9.94
CA THR A 23 -5.88 0.75 -11.39
C THR A 23 -5.61 2.08 -12.10
N VAL A 24 -6.09 3.20 -11.54
CA VAL A 24 -5.88 4.53 -12.12
C VAL A 24 -4.43 4.98 -12.00
N LEU A 25 -3.79 4.76 -10.86
CA LEU A 25 -2.41 5.18 -10.60
C LEU A 25 -1.40 4.41 -11.46
N GLU A 26 -1.62 3.10 -11.67
CA GLU A 26 -0.81 2.26 -12.54
C GLU A 26 -0.90 2.75 -13.99
N ALA A 27 -2.11 2.92 -14.51
CA ALA A 27 -2.32 3.45 -15.87
C ALA A 27 -1.72 4.86 -16.06
N TYR A 28 -1.79 5.71 -15.02
CA TYR A 28 -1.15 7.01 -15.05
C TYR A 28 0.38 6.88 -15.11
N ALA A 29 0.99 6.07 -14.25
CA ALA A 29 2.45 5.91 -14.15
C ALA A 29 3.09 5.29 -15.42
N GLU A 30 2.34 4.46 -16.16
CA GLU A 30 2.76 3.85 -17.43
C GLU A 30 2.86 4.85 -18.59
N SER A 31 2.20 6.01 -18.48
CA SER A 31 2.26 7.02 -19.53
C SER A 31 3.69 7.53 -19.75
N PRO A 32 4.19 7.57 -21.00
CA PRO A 32 5.53 8.07 -21.28
C PRO A 32 5.67 9.59 -21.04
N ALA A 33 4.55 10.30 -20.87
CA ALA A 33 4.53 11.72 -20.56
C ALA A 33 4.77 12.03 -19.07
N VAL A 34 4.68 11.02 -18.19
CA VAL A 34 4.92 11.18 -16.76
C VAL A 34 6.41 11.21 -16.49
N LYS A 35 6.85 12.22 -15.73
CA LYS A 35 8.25 12.39 -15.37
C LYS A 35 8.69 11.32 -14.37
N GLU A 36 9.99 11.10 -14.29
CA GLU A 36 10.58 10.08 -13.44
C GLU A 36 10.29 10.33 -11.95
N ASP A 37 10.42 11.58 -11.48
CA ASP A 37 10.12 11.98 -10.10
C ASP A 37 8.64 11.82 -9.74
N GLU A 38 7.75 12.13 -10.68
CA GLU A 38 6.30 11.89 -10.54
C GLU A 38 6.00 10.38 -10.48
N ARG A 39 6.66 9.58 -11.33
CA ARG A 39 6.50 8.12 -11.34
C ARG A 39 6.98 7.49 -10.03
N ASP A 40 8.09 7.95 -9.49
CA ASP A 40 8.62 7.50 -8.19
C ASP A 40 7.64 7.81 -7.06
N ALA A 41 7.10 9.03 -7.04
CA ALA A 41 6.08 9.44 -6.06
C ALA A 41 4.82 8.57 -6.15
N ILE A 42 4.36 8.26 -7.38
CA ILE A 42 3.22 7.35 -7.59
C ILE A 42 3.55 5.94 -7.09
N GLY A 43 4.76 5.44 -7.35
CA GLY A 43 5.23 4.16 -6.83
C GLY A 43 5.18 4.09 -5.30
N GLU A 44 5.56 5.17 -4.60
CA GLU A 44 5.40 5.27 -3.15
C GLU A 44 3.94 5.22 -2.70
N ILE A 45 3.04 5.90 -3.42
CA ILE A 45 1.60 5.92 -3.13
C ILE A 45 1.00 4.53 -3.32
N ILE A 46 1.24 3.89 -4.48
CA ILE A 46 0.83 2.51 -4.78
C ILE A 46 1.28 1.57 -3.67
N SER A 47 2.56 1.66 -3.27
CA SER A 47 3.10 0.81 -2.21
C SER A 47 2.35 0.98 -0.89
N ASN A 48 1.98 2.22 -0.51
CA ASN A 48 1.16 2.45 0.68
C ASN A 48 -0.26 1.87 0.54
N ILE A 49 -0.90 1.97 -0.62
CA ILE A 49 -2.24 1.41 -0.85
C ILE A 49 -2.19 -0.12 -0.76
N CYS A 50 -1.20 -0.77 -1.36
CA CYS A 50 -0.99 -2.22 -1.24
C CYS A 50 -0.80 -2.66 0.21
N GLY A 51 -0.02 -1.91 1.00
CA GLY A 51 0.15 -2.18 2.43
C GLY A 51 -1.15 -2.03 3.23
N ALA A 52 -2.04 -1.13 2.81
CA ALA A 52 -3.35 -0.93 3.43
C ALA A 52 -4.29 -2.11 3.14
N ILE A 53 -4.33 -2.57 1.88
CA ILE A 53 -5.09 -3.75 1.45
C ILE A 53 -4.65 -4.99 2.23
N GLU A 54 -3.33 -5.26 2.29
CA GLU A 54 -2.81 -6.42 3.02
C GLU A 54 -3.15 -6.34 4.52
N MET A 55 -2.95 -5.18 5.15
CA MET A 55 -3.31 -4.97 6.56
C MET A 55 -4.81 -5.20 6.80
N LYS A 56 -5.67 -4.71 5.90
CA LYS A 56 -7.13 -4.88 6.00
C LYS A 56 -7.51 -6.36 5.92
N SER A 57 -6.94 -7.09 4.95
CA SER A 57 -7.15 -8.52 4.77
C SER A 57 -6.72 -9.34 5.99
N LEU A 58 -5.57 -9.01 6.61
CA LEU A 58 -5.11 -9.68 7.83
C LEU A 58 -6.09 -9.48 9.00
N ILE A 59 -6.63 -8.26 9.15
CA ILE A 59 -7.61 -7.95 10.20
C ILE A 59 -8.93 -8.71 9.97
N GLU A 60 -9.43 -8.77 8.74
CA GLU A 60 -10.63 -9.55 8.42
C GLU A 60 -10.45 -11.05 8.64
N ASN A 61 -9.22 -11.54 8.53
CA ASN A 61 -8.84 -12.92 8.87
C ASN A 61 -8.58 -13.13 10.38
N GLY A 62 -8.89 -12.15 11.23
CA GLY A 62 -8.83 -12.26 12.69
C GLY A 62 -7.48 -11.90 13.32
N MET A 63 -6.55 -11.30 12.58
CA MET A 63 -5.31 -10.78 13.15
C MET A 63 -5.58 -9.47 13.91
N GLU A 64 -4.98 -9.32 15.10
CA GLU A 64 -5.02 -8.09 15.86
C GLU A 64 -4.45 -6.90 15.07
N GLU A 65 -5.11 -5.73 15.13
CA GLU A 65 -4.74 -4.53 14.34
C GLU A 65 -3.26 -4.16 14.53
N ARG A 66 -2.76 -4.25 15.78
CA ARG A 66 -1.37 -3.96 16.11
C ARG A 66 -0.40 -4.90 15.41
N ASP A 67 -0.75 -6.18 15.34
CA ASP A 67 0.13 -7.20 14.77
C ASP A 67 0.06 -7.14 13.24
N ALA A 68 -1.13 -6.92 12.66
CA ALA A 68 -1.32 -6.67 11.23
C ALA A 68 -0.54 -5.44 10.73
N ALA A 69 -0.58 -4.33 11.50
CA ALA A 69 0.15 -3.12 11.18
C ALA A 69 1.68 -3.35 11.08
N ASN A 70 2.22 -4.24 11.91
CA ASN A 70 3.64 -4.55 11.98
C ASN A 70 4.07 -5.70 11.06
N HIS A 71 3.15 -6.62 10.73
CA HIS A 71 3.39 -7.78 9.87
C HIS A 71 3.97 -7.35 8.52
N PHE A 72 3.35 -6.33 7.92
CA PHE A 72 3.74 -5.81 6.63
C PHE A 72 5.16 -5.21 6.63
N MET A 73 5.50 -4.37 7.62
CA MET A 73 6.84 -3.79 7.74
C MET A 73 7.92 -4.87 7.96
N LYS A 74 7.61 -5.91 8.73
CA LYS A 74 8.53 -7.04 8.94
C LYS A 74 8.78 -7.82 7.65
N ARG A 75 7.77 -8.00 6.81
CA ARG A 75 7.92 -8.66 5.49
C ARG A 75 8.85 -7.86 4.59
N VAL A 76 8.62 -6.56 4.46
CA VAL A 76 9.40 -5.67 3.59
C VAL A 76 10.85 -5.52 4.06
N LEU A 77 11.09 -5.37 5.36
CA LEU A 77 12.44 -5.28 5.93
C LEU A 77 13.14 -6.65 5.95
N GLY A 78 12.41 -7.74 6.22
CA GLY A 78 12.94 -9.10 6.19
C GLY A 78 13.29 -9.60 4.79
N SER A 79 12.77 -8.97 3.74
CA SER A 79 13.19 -9.19 2.34
C SER A 79 14.46 -8.43 1.93
N ILE A 80 15.04 -7.60 2.81
CA ILE A 80 16.27 -6.84 2.53
C ILE A 80 17.54 -7.56 3.06
N ASP A 81 17.40 -8.45 4.04
CA ASP A 81 18.49 -9.26 4.61
C ASP A 81 18.65 -10.65 3.93
N ARG A 82 18.30 -10.77 2.64
CA ARG A 82 18.55 -11.98 1.83
C ARG A 82 19.22 -11.66 0.50
#